data_AF-A0A351Q3Y1-F1
#
_entry.id   AF-A0A351Q3Y1-F1
#
_cell.length_a   1.000
_cell.length_b   1.000
_cell.length_c   1.000
_cell.angle_alpha   90.00
_cell.angle_beta   90.00
_cell.angle_gamma   90.00
#
_symmetry.space_group_name_H-M   'P 1'
#
loop_
_entity.id
_entity.type
_entity.pdbx_description
1 polymer ?
#
loop_
_entity_poly.entity_id
_entity_poly.type
_entity_poly.pdbx_seq_one_letter_code
_entity_poly.pdbx_strand_id
1 'polypeptide(L)'
;MIMIKMNRFAAIIILIILSGCSTSASVQLTNEFPQVLAKPKPLSATVVFEPSFATYVAKPNAKTMIDIGAAQVRLLRNAFAGLFSKLEFVSSREEITSENAMVIIPSVREVQVSTPSDNYLNVFEVWIKYNLDLETVDGEAIDSWFMPAYGKTPDAFMASKGGAIEEASIIALRDAGAKLMLDFYRIPAVNNWVAQELRRSQQLQATSSAPADSQTSPQQANSAEASK
;
A
#
# COMPACT_ATOMS: atom_id res chain seq x y z
N MET A 1 63.49 26.58 -20.31
CA MET A 1 62.63 25.45 -20.74
C MET A 1 62.04 24.62 -19.58
N ILE A 2 62.55 24.74 -18.34
CA ILE A 2 62.08 23.96 -17.17
C ILE A 2 60.83 24.58 -16.49
N MET A 3 60.71 25.91 -16.43
CA MET A 3 59.55 26.58 -15.81
C MET A 3 58.21 26.35 -16.54
N ILE A 4 58.23 26.14 -17.86
CA ILE A 4 57.01 25.91 -18.66
C ILE A 4 56.42 24.51 -18.35
N LYS A 5 57.25 23.53 -17.99
CA LYS A 5 56.83 22.17 -17.63
C LYS A 5 56.10 22.11 -16.28
N MET A 6 56.52 22.91 -15.29
CA MET A 6 55.93 22.95 -13.96
C MET A 6 54.49 23.50 -13.98
N ASN A 7 54.24 24.54 -14.80
CA ASN A 7 52.93 25.17 -14.92
C ASN A 7 51.88 24.27 -15.61
N ARG A 8 52.32 23.38 -16.51
CA ARG A 8 51.44 22.40 -17.16
C ARG A 8 51.06 21.24 -16.23
N PHE A 9 51.95 20.84 -15.32
CA PHE A 9 51.65 19.84 -14.29
C PHE A 9 50.65 20.36 -13.26
N ALA A 10 50.78 21.63 -12.83
CA ALA A 10 49.82 22.26 -11.92
C ALA A 10 48.41 22.36 -12.53
N ALA A 11 48.31 22.69 -13.82
CA ALA A 11 47.04 22.75 -14.54
C ALA A 11 46.36 21.38 -14.68
N ILE A 12 47.13 20.30 -14.86
CA ILE A 12 46.60 18.93 -14.92
C ILE A 12 46.10 18.46 -13.54
N ILE A 13 46.82 18.78 -12.47
CA ILE A 13 46.41 18.44 -11.10
C ILE A 13 45.12 19.18 -10.73
N ILE A 14 44.99 20.46 -11.09
CA ILE A 14 43.75 21.22 -10.90
C ILE A 14 42.60 20.62 -11.71
N LEU A 15 42.83 20.19 -12.95
CA LEU A 15 41.79 19.58 -13.79
C LEU A 15 41.29 18.23 -13.24
N ILE A 16 42.15 17.46 -12.57
CA ILE A 16 41.78 16.18 -11.90
C ILE A 16 40.97 16.43 -10.61
N ILE A 17 41.17 17.56 -9.94
CA ILE A 17 40.39 17.92 -8.74
C ILE A 17 38.98 18.41 -9.13
N LEU A 18 38.77 18.90 -10.36
CA LEU A 18 37.46 19.33 -10.88
C LEU A 18 36.60 18.20 -11.47
N SER A 19 37.08 16.96 -11.57
CA SER A 19 36.19 15.80 -11.78
C SER A 19 35.44 15.45 -10.49
N GLY A 20 34.61 16.40 -10.04
CA GLY A 20 33.70 16.22 -8.92
C GLY A 20 32.75 15.06 -9.22
N CYS A 21 32.76 14.05 -8.34
CA CYS A 21 31.84 12.93 -8.37
C CYS A 21 30.40 13.42 -8.52
N SER A 22 29.70 12.95 -9.56
CA SER A 22 28.25 13.04 -9.60
C SER A 22 27.69 12.23 -8.44
N THR A 23 27.29 12.90 -7.35
CA THR A 23 26.76 12.23 -6.15
C THR A 23 25.45 11.51 -6.47
N SER A 24 25.52 10.19 -6.59
CA SER A 24 24.36 9.32 -6.64
C SER A 24 23.79 9.15 -5.22
N ALA A 25 22.47 9.13 -5.08
CA ALA A 25 21.76 8.85 -3.83
C ALA A 25 21.16 7.45 -3.93
N SER A 26 21.61 6.54 -3.07
CA SER A 26 20.98 5.24 -2.84
C SER A 26 20.44 5.25 -1.41
N VAL A 27 19.13 5.05 -1.27
CA VAL A 27 18.39 5.15 -0.02
C VAL A 27 17.73 3.82 0.27
N GLN A 28 17.78 3.37 1.51
CA GLN A 28 17.10 2.16 1.96
C GLN A 28 16.20 2.46 3.15
N LEU A 29 14.91 2.17 3.03
CA LEU A 29 13.93 2.46 4.07
C LEU A 29 13.82 1.29 5.06
N THR A 30 14.45 1.45 6.23
CA THR A 30 14.46 0.42 7.29
C THR A 30 13.49 0.73 8.44
N ASN A 31 12.72 1.80 8.34
CA ASN A 31 11.88 2.28 9.43
C ASN A 31 10.75 1.33 9.79
N GLU A 32 10.42 1.34 11.08
CA GLU A 32 9.20 0.78 11.64
C GLU A 32 8.09 1.84 11.69
N PHE A 33 6.85 1.40 11.52
CA PHE A 33 5.67 2.26 11.58
C PHE A 33 4.82 1.88 12.79
N PRO A 34 4.21 2.86 13.49
CA PRO A 34 3.38 2.57 14.66
C PRO A 34 2.18 1.70 14.28
N GLN A 35 1.72 0.90 15.24
CA GLN A 35 0.47 0.15 15.11
C GLN A 35 -0.72 1.12 15.12
N VAL A 36 -1.73 0.80 14.31
CA VAL A 36 -2.95 1.61 14.20
C VAL A 36 -3.89 1.29 15.36
N LEU A 37 -4.41 2.32 16.04
CA LEU A 37 -5.33 2.18 17.19
C LEU A 37 -6.81 2.24 16.81
N ALA A 38 -7.13 2.23 15.51
CA ALA A 38 -8.51 2.24 15.04
C ALA A 38 -9.20 0.90 15.33
N LYS A 39 -10.52 0.95 15.53
CA LYS A 39 -11.34 -0.27 15.68
C LYS A 39 -11.65 -0.84 14.28
N PRO A 40 -11.15 -2.04 13.94
CA PRO A 40 -11.39 -2.63 12.63
C PRO A 40 -12.87 -2.97 12.42
N LYS A 41 -13.32 -2.98 11.16
CA LYS A 41 -14.65 -3.50 10.81
C LYS A 41 -14.64 -5.04 10.83
N PRO A 42 -15.78 -5.68 11.17
CA PRO A 42 -15.92 -7.14 11.22
C PRO A 42 -16.00 -7.76 9.81
N LEU A 43 -14.97 -7.51 9.01
CA LEU A 43 -14.83 -7.91 7.61
C LEU A 43 -13.52 -8.69 7.45
N SER A 44 -13.47 -9.49 6.39
CA SER A 44 -12.28 -10.22 5.94
C SER A 44 -11.68 -9.54 4.72
N ALA A 45 -10.36 -9.44 4.69
CA ALA A 45 -9.62 -9.07 3.49
C ALA A 45 -8.36 -9.92 3.33
N THR A 46 -7.94 -10.14 2.09
CA THR A 46 -6.67 -10.75 1.73
C THR A 46 -5.86 -9.73 0.95
N VAL A 47 -4.67 -9.39 1.43
CA VAL A 47 -3.79 -8.43 0.76
C VAL A 47 -2.68 -9.21 0.06
N VAL A 48 -2.60 -9.05 -1.25
CA VAL A 48 -1.62 -9.74 -2.11
C VAL A 48 -0.43 -8.81 -2.32
N PHE A 49 0.62 -8.99 -1.54
CA PHE A 49 1.87 -8.27 -1.76
C PHE A 49 2.71 -9.02 -2.79
N GLU A 50 2.46 -8.74 -4.06
CA GLU A 50 3.28 -9.29 -5.13
C GLU A 50 4.77 -8.99 -4.92
N PRO A 51 5.68 -9.87 -5.38
CA PRO A 51 7.12 -9.60 -5.29
C PRO A 51 7.53 -8.27 -5.93
N SER A 52 6.86 -7.91 -7.04
CA SER A 52 7.03 -6.63 -7.76
C SER A 52 6.82 -5.41 -6.85
N PHE A 53 5.93 -5.52 -5.87
CA PHE A 53 5.64 -4.53 -4.85
C PHE A 53 6.54 -4.69 -3.62
N ALA A 54 6.67 -5.92 -3.10
CA ALA A 54 7.36 -6.19 -1.84
C ALA A 54 8.87 -5.92 -1.90
N THR A 55 9.50 -6.05 -3.08
CA THR A 55 10.91 -5.75 -3.31
C THR A 55 11.11 -4.56 -4.23
N TYR A 56 10.13 -3.65 -4.30
CA TYR A 56 10.17 -2.51 -5.22
C TYR A 56 11.32 -1.55 -4.91
N VAL A 57 12.10 -1.25 -5.93
CA VAL A 57 13.18 -0.26 -5.90
C VAL A 57 12.87 0.85 -6.89
N ALA A 58 12.56 2.03 -6.36
CA ALA A 58 12.26 3.22 -7.16
C ALA A 58 13.54 3.78 -7.81
N LYS A 59 13.44 4.20 -9.07
CA LYS A 59 14.51 4.91 -9.79
C LYS A 59 13.96 6.20 -10.41
N PRO A 60 13.64 7.22 -9.61
CA PRO A 60 13.04 8.47 -10.08
C PRO A 60 13.91 9.22 -11.11
N ASN A 61 15.23 9.03 -11.08
CA ASN A 61 16.16 9.50 -12.10
C ASN A 61 17.45 8.67 -12.10
N ALA A 62 18.35 8.92 -13.06
CA ALA A 62 19.60 8.16 -13.23
C ALA A 62 20.55 8.20 -12.01
N LYS A 63 20.39 9.16 -11.11
CA LYS A 63 21.27 9.39 -9.97
C LYS A 63 20.62 9.07 -8.62
N THR A 64 19.35 8.66 -8.62
CA THR A 64 18.61 8.41 -7.37
C THR A 64 17.95 7.04 -7.44
N MET A 65 18.18 6.25 -6.40
CA MET A 65 17.55 4.96 -6.16
C MET A 65 17.00 4.93 -4.73
N ILE A 66 15.76 4.46 -4.57
CA ILE A 66 15.10 4.35 -3.27
C ILE A 66 14.53 2.94 -3.13
N ASP A 67 15.14 2.13 -2.27
CA ASP A 67 14.62 0.83 -1.87
C ASP A 67 13.49 1.05 -0.84
N ILE A 68 12.24 0.94 -1.32
CA ILE A 68 11.03 1.22 -0.55
C ILE A 68 10.19 -0.02 -0.26
N GLY A 69 10.43 -1.14 -0.96
CA GLY A 69 9.56 -2.32 -0.97
C GLY A 69 9.26 -2.86 0.44
N ALA A 70 10.29 -3.08 1.25
CA ALA A 70 10.10 -3.60 2.60
C ALA A 70 9.35 -2.61 3.51
N ALA A 71 9.63 -1.31 3.39
CA ALA A 71 9.00 -0.28 4.21
C ALA A 71 7.52 -0.08 3.86
N GLN A 72 7.16 -0.05 2.57
CA GLN A 72 5.77 0.09 2.15
C GLN A 72 4.93 -1.13 2.55
N VAL A 73 5.50 -2.36 2.50
CA VAL A 73 4.83 -3.55 3.01
C VAL A 73 4.56 -3.44 4.51
N ARG A 74 5.56 -3.05 5.33
CA ARG A 74 5.37 -2.87 6.78
C ARG A 74 4.28 -1.83 7.09
N LEU A 75 4.31 -0.69 6.41
CA LEU A 75 3.30 0.36 6.57
C LEU A 75 1.89 -0.13 6.19
N LEU A 76 1.71 -0.68 4.99
CA LEU A 76 0.40 -1.11 4.50
C LEU A 76 -0.16 -2.25 5.36
N ARG A 77 0.67 -3.19 5.84
CA ARG A 77 0.24 -4.22 6.79
C ARG A 77 -0.40 -3.61 8.03
N ASN A 78 0.27 -2.65 8.65
CA ASN A 78 -0.25 -1.98 9.85
C ASN A 78 -1.54 -1.19 9.55
N ALA A 79 -1.61 -0.51 8.39
CA ALA A 79 -2.80 0.22 7.98
C ALA A 79 -4.00 -0.71 7.75
N PHE A 80 -3.83 -1.79 6.99
CA PHE A 80 -4.91 -2.75 6.74
C PHE A 80 -5.36 -3.45 8.03
N ALA A 81 -4.44 -3.76 8.95
CA ALA A 81 -4.78 -4.30 10.27
C ALA A 81 -5.69 -3.36 11.10
N GLY A 82 -5.59 -2.05 10.89
CA GLY A 82 -6.51 -1.08 11.48
C GLY A 82 -7.89 -1.03 10.81
N LEU A 83 -8.02 -1.55 9.58
CA LEU A 83 -9.26 -1.51 8.80
C LEU A 83 -10.09 -2.80 8.96
N PHE A 84 -9.46 -3.97 8.90
CA PHE A 84 -10.14 -5.27 8.83
C PHE A 84 -9.86 -6.15 10.06
N SER A 85 -10.90 -6.83 10.56
CA SER A 85 -10.79 -7.75 11.71
C SER A 85 -10.14 -9.09 11.39
N LYS A 86 -10.25 -9.55 10.14
CA LYS A 86 -9.67 -10.79 9.64
C LYS A 86 -8.82 -10.46 8.43
N LEU A 87 -7.53 -10.73 8.53
CA LEU A 87 -6.57 -10.44 7.46
C LEU A 87 -5.72 -11.64 7.15
N GLU A 88 -5.54 -11.82 5.86
CA GLU A 88 -4.58 -12.73 5.28
C GLU A 88 -3.61 -11.91 4.41
N PHE A 89 -2.32 -12.22 4.49
CA PHE A 89 -1.31 -11.60 3.66
C PHE A 89 -0.60 -12.70 2.86
N VAL A 90 -0.64 -12.59 1.55
CA VAL A 90 -0.08 -13.59 0.62
C VAL A 90 0.82 -12.92 -0.41
N SER A 91 1.62 -13.72 -1.11
CA SER A 91 2.57 -13.22 -2.13
C SER A 91 2.01 -13.32 -3.54
N SER A 92 0.96 -14.12 -3.75
CA SER A 92 0.27 -14.26 -5.02
C SER A 92 -1.20 -14.60 -4.84
N ARG A 93 -1.97 -14.56 -5.92
CA ARG A 93 -3.41 -14.85 -5.90
C ARG A 93 -3.71 -16.33 -5.64
N GLU A 94 -2.82 -17.21 -6.08
CA GLU A 94 -2.95 -18.66 -5.93
C GLU A 94 -2.78 -19.11 -4.47
N GLU A 95 -2.20 -18.28 -3.62
CA GLU A 95 -2.00 -18.53 -2.19
C GLU A 95 -3.22 -18.12 -1.33
N ILE A 96 -4.25 -17.48 -1.91
CA ILE A 96 -5.43 -17.02 -1.16
C ILE A 96 -6.20 -18.23 -0.62
N THR A 97 -6.40 -18.27 0.70
CA THR A 97 -7.19 -19.32 1.36
C THR A 97 -8.55 -18.83 1.85
N SER A 98 -8.77 -17.52 1.89
CA SER A 98 -10.04 -16.93 2.32
C SER A 98 -11.14 -17.13 1.27
N GLU A 99 -12.29 -17.67 1.68
CA GLU A 99 -13.43 -17.91 0.77
C GLU A 99 -14.30 -16.67 0.53
N ASN A 100 -14.37 -15.76 1.50
CA ASN A 100 -15.29 -14.61 1.45
C ASN A 100 -14.60 -13.38 2.06
N ALA A 101 -13.75 -12.76 1.24
CA ALA A 101 -12.90 -11.63 1.60
C ALA A 101 -12.79 -10.63 0.43
N MET A 102 -12.49 -9.37 0.74
CA MET A 102 -12.00 -8.43 -0.26
C MET A 102 -10.53 -8.75 -0.56
N VAL A 103 -10.19 -8.95 -1.82
CA VAL A 103 -8.80 -9.08 -2.26
C VAL A 103 -8.27 -7.70 -2.63
N ILE A 104 -7.09 -7.36 -2.11
CA ILE A 104 -6.45 -6.05 -2.28
C ILE A 104 -5.05 -6.26 -2.85
N ILE A 105 -4.79 -5.73 -4.05
CA ILE A 105 -3.52 -5.88 -4.75
C ILE A 105 -2.89 -4.49 -4.94
N PRO A 106 -1.98 -4.07 -4.04
CA PRO A 106 -1.28 -2.79 -4.18
C PRO A 106 -0.15 -2.87 -5.22
N SER A 107 -0.03 -1.83 -6.03
CA SER A 107 1.08 -1.63 -6.96
C SER A 107 1.63 -0.20 -6.89
N VAL A 108 2.93 -0.05 -7.22
CA VAL A 108 3.57 1.26 -7.36
C VAL A 108 3.49 1.68 -8.82
N ARG A 109 2.82 2.80 -9.10
CA ARG A 109 2.71 3.36 -10.46
C ARG A 109 3.91 4.23 -10.80
N GLU A 110 4.32 5.07 -9.86
CA GLU A 110 5.43 6.01 -10.07
C GLU A 110 5.96 6.50 -8.74
N VAL A 111 7.26 6.78 -8.70
CA VAL A 111 7.90 7.54 -7.62
C VAL A 111 8.62 8.73 -8.25
N GLN A 112 8.36 9.92 -7.72
CA GLN A 112 9.00 11.16 -8.14
C GLN A 112 9.74 11.80 -6.98
N VAL A 113 10.86 12.45 -7.28
CA VAL A 113 11.65 13.21 -6.31
C VAL A 113 11.87 14.60 -6.86
N SER A 114 11.58 15.63 -6.06
CA SER A 114 12.01 17.00 -6.31
C SER A 114 13.11 17.36 -5.34
N THR A 115 14.18 17.96 -5.84
CA THR A 115 15.31 18.42 -5.03
C THR A 115 15.38 19.95 -5.01
N PRO A 116 16.03 20.57 -4.01
CA PRO A 116 16.15 22.03 -3.95
C PRO A 116 16.74 22.68 -5.20
N SER A 117 17.64 21.98 -5.90
CA SER A 117 18.21 22.45 -7.17
C SER A 117 17.20 22.54 -8.32
N ASP A 118 16.03 21.89 -8.18
CA ASP A 118 15.02 21.81 -9.23
C ASP A 118 13.90 22.86 -9.07
N ASN A 119 13.56 23.29 -7.84
CA ASN A 119 12.35 24.07 -7.57
C ASN A 119 12.53 25.34 -6.70
N TYR A 120 13.76 25.73 -6.37
CA TYR A 120 14.09 26.88 -5.49
C TYR A 120 13.50 26.82 -4.07
N LEU A 121 12.94 25.67 -3.67
CA LEU A 121 12.51 25.41 -2.30
C LEU A 121 13.64 24.71 -1.56
N ASN A 122 13.93 25.12 -0.32
CA ASN A 122 14.94 24.47 0.52
C ASN A 122 14.41 23.18 1.16
N VAL A 123 13.74 22.32 0.39
CA VAL A 123 13.18 21.04 0.84
C VAL A 123 13.35 19.97 -0.23
N PHE A 124 13.44 18.72 0.20
CA PHE A 124 13.28 17.57 -0.66
C PHE A 124 11.84 17.09 -0.58
N GLU A 125 11.30 16.68 -1.72
CA GLU A 125 9.93 16.20 -1.83
C GLU A 125 9.90 14.85 -2.53
N VAL A 126 9.03 13.96 -2.06
CA VAL A 126 8.83 12.63 -2.61
C VAL A 126 7.33 12.42 -2.83
N TRP A 127 6.97 12.01 -4.04
CA TRP A 127 5.62 11.55 -4.37
C TRP A 127 5.68 10.07 -4.70
N ILE A 128 4.80 9.29 -4.08
CA ILE A 128 4.59 7.88 -4.39
C ILE A 128 3.16 7.72 -4.88
N LYS A 129 2.99 7.31 -6.13
CA LYS A 129 1.68 7.07 -6.72
C LYS A 129 1.37 5.57 -6.63
N TYR A 130 0.46 5.20 -5.74
CA TYR A 130 -0.02 3.82 -5.65
C TYR A 130 -1.28 3.61 -6.49
N ASN A 131 -1.50 2.36 -6.87
CA ASN A 131 -2.80 1.87 -7.31
C ASN A 131 -3.18 0.66 -6.46
N LEU A 132 -4.42 0.60 -6.00
CA LEU A 132 -4.95 -0.52 -5.25
C LEU A 132 -6.06 -1.14 -6.06
N ASP A 133 -5.80 -2.31 -6.64
CA ASP A 133 -6.85 -3.08 -7.29
C ASP A 133 -7.63 -3.86 -6.22
N LEU A 134 -8.93 -3.60 -6.16
CA LEU A 134 -9.86 -4.15 -5.19
C LEU A 134 -10.81 -5.08 -5.91
N GLU A 135 -10.94 -6.30 -5.43
CA GLU A 135 -11.73 -7.33 -6.11
C GLU A 135 -12.28 -8.36 -5.11
N THR A 136 -13.18 -9.21 -5.60
CA THR A 136 -13.61 -10.40 -4.88
C THR A 136 -12.61 -11.54 -5.03
N VAL A 137 -12.71 -12.57 -4.19
CA VAL A 137 -11.90 -13.79 -4.31
C VAL A 137 -12.01 -14.40 -5.72
N ASP A 138 -13.22 -14.37 -6.30
CA ASP A 138 -13.53 -14.87 -7.65
C ASP A 138 -12.95 -14.03 -8.80
N GLY A 139 -12.36 -12.86 -8.51
CA GLY A 139 -11.77 -11.96 -9.52
C GLY A 139 -12.74 -10.95 -10.12
N GLU A 140 -13.90 -10.75 -9.50
CA GLU A 140 -14.78 -9.66 -9.87
C GLU A 140 -14.21 -8.33 -9.33
N ALA A 141 -13.93 -7.38 -10.23
CA ALA A 141 -13.41 -6.08 -9.85
C ALA A 141 -14.44 -5.27 -9.05
N ILE A 142 -14.01 -4.73 -7.91
CA ILE A 142 -14.78 -3.81 -7.07
C ILE A 142 -14.40 -2.36 -7.41
N ASP A 143 -13.10 -2.05 -7.42
CA ASP A 143 -12.58 -0.73 -7.78
C ASP A 143 -11.07 -0.81 -8.10
N SER A 144 -10.54 0.24 -8.72
CA SER A 144 -9.10 0.45 -8.90
C SER A 144 -8.75 1.84 -8.35
N TRP A 145 -8.28 1.87 -7.10
CA TRP A 145 -8.12 3.12 -6.37
C TRP A 145 -6.72 3.71 -6.55
N PHE A 146 -6.66 4.85 -7.24
CA PHE A 146 -5.44 5.65 -7.34
C PHE A 146 -5.19 6.46 -6.06
N MET A 147 -4.07 6.19 -5.39
CA MET A 147 -3.73 6.76 -4.09
C MET A 147 -2.35 7.43 -4.14
N PRO A 148 -2.27 8.75 -4.41
CA PRO A 148 -1.02 9.50 -4.34
C PRO A 148 -0.66 9.81 -2.89
N ALA A 149 0.61 9.61 -2.55
CA ALA A 149 1.16 9.93 -1.24
C ALA A 149 2.34 10.90 -1.39
N TYR A 150 2.45 11.85 -0.46
CA TYR A 150 3.41 12.94 -0.52
C TYR A 150 4.15 13.12 0.80
N GLY A 151 5.45 13.37 0.71
CA GLY A 151 6.26 13.76 1.86
C GLY A 151 7.29 14.80 1.48
N LYS A 152 7.62 15.64 2.47
CA LYS A 152 8.63 16.69 2.35
C LYS A 152 9.50 16.74 3.59
N THR A 153 10.77 17.08 3.43
CA THR A 153 11.66 17.32 4.58
C THR A 153 11.22 18.57 5.35
N PRO A 154 11.30 18.58 6.70
CA PRO A 154 11.04 19.77 7.50
C PRO A 154 12.05 20.89 7.22
N ASP A 155 13.32 20.54 7.02
CA ASP A 155 14.43 21.44 6.66
C ASP A 155 15.45 20.66 5.82
N ALA A 156 16.01 21.27 4.77
CA ALA A 156 17.11 20.69 3.99
C ALA A 156 18.50 21.11 4.52
N PHE A 157 18.55 22.07 5.45
CA PHE A 157 19.81 22.57 6.00
C PHE A 157 20.53 21.46 6.77
N MET A 158 21.76 21.13 6.35
CA MET A 158 22.65 20.13 6.96
C MET A 158 22.34 18.64 6.69
N ALA A 159 21.25 18.30 6.00
CA ALA A 159 20.98 16.90 5.62
C ALA A 159 21.78 16.47 4.39
N SER A 160 22.26 15.24 4.36
CA SER A 160 22.77 14.65 3.11
C SER A 160 21.61 14.46 2.13
N LYS A 161 21.87 14.54 0.82
CA LYS A 161 20.85 14.31 -0.21
C LYS A 161 20.11 12.97 -0.01
N GLY A 162 20.83 11.91 0.35
CA GLY A 162 20.26 10.60 0.65
C GLY A 162 19.35 10.63 1.88
N GLY A 163 19.82 11.20 3.00
CA GLY A 163 19.03 11.29 4.23
C GLY A 163 17.78 12.16 4.08
N ALA A 164 17.85 13.24 3.31
CA ALA A 164 16.71 14.08 3.01
C ALA A 164 15.65 13.36 2.16
N ILE A 165 16.08 12.60 1.16
CA ILE A 165 15.17 11.76 0.35
C ILE A 165 14.56 10.64 1.22
N GLU A 166 15.34 10.02 2.10
CA GLU A 166 14.87 9.03 3.07
C GLU A 166 13.75 9.59 3.95
N GLU A 167 13.98 10.74 4.58
CA GLU A 167 13.01 11.39 5.45
C GLU A 167 11.73 11.76 4.72
N ALA A 168 11.84 12.41 3.55
CA ALA A 168 10.68 12.72 2.73
C ALA A 168 9.91 11.45 2.29
N SER A 169 10.62 10.35 1.99
CA SER A 169 9.99 9.07 1.66
C SER A 169 9.24 8.47 2.84
N ILE A 170 9.80 8.51 4.05
CA ILE A 170 9.13 8.06 5.28
C ILE A 170 7.86 8.87 5.52
N ILE A 171 7.90 10.19 5.32
CA ILE A 171 6.73 11.06 5.46
C ILE A 171 5.68 10.72 4.39
N ALA A 172 6.08 10.47 3.15
CA ALA A 172 5.18 10.03 2.09
C ALA A 172 4.51 8.68 2.44
N LEU A 173 5.26 7.73 3.00
CA LEU A 173 4.70 6.48 3.49
C LEU A 173 3.68 6.73 4.61
N ARG A 174 3.99 7.59 5.59
CA ARG A 174 3.02 7.94 6.66
C ARG A 174 1.74 8.55 6.09
N ASP A 175 1.85 9.41 5.08
CA ASP A 175 0.70 10.00 4.37
C ASP A 175 -0.13 8.93 3.64
N ALA A 176 0.51 7.94 3.00
CA ALA A 176 -0.20 6.79 2.41
C ALA A 176 -1.00 6.00 3.47
N GLY A 177 -0.41 5.75 4.63
CA GLY A 177 -1.08 5.08 5.75
C GLY A 177 -2.27 5.89 6.27
N ALA A 178 -2.13 7.22 6.38
CA ALA A 178 -3.23 8.09 6.80
C ALA A 178 -4.39 8.07 5.78
N LYS A 179 -4.10 8.15 4.48
CA LYS A 179 -5.11 8.07 3.43
C LYS A 179 -5.88 6.75 3.46
N LEU A 180 -5.18 5.61 3.62
CA LEU A 180 -5.85 4.32 3.81
C LEU A 180 -6.83 4.36 4.99
N MET A 181 -6.40 4.89 6.13
CA MET A 181 -7.24 4.92 7.33
C MET A 181 -8.45 5.86 7.22
N LEU A 182 -8.31 6.97 6.50
CA LEU A 182 -9.33 8.00 6.42
C LEU A 182 -10.31 7.80 5.26
N ASP A 183 -9.82 7.31 4.12
CA ASP A 183 -10.54 7.38 2.86
C ASP A 183 -11.03 6.01 2.35
N PHE A 184 -10.41 4.91 2.75
CA PHE A 184 -10.69 3.58 2.18
C PHE A 184 -12.18 3.20 2.22
N TYR A 185 -12.84 3.35 3.37
CA TYR A 185 -14.29 3.07 3.50
C TYR A 185 -15.21 4.18 2.98
N ARG A 186 -14.65 5.31 2.52
CA ARG A 186 -15.37 6.42 1.88
C ARG A 186 -15.46 6.26 0.37
N ILE A 187 -14.67 5.36 -0.21
CA ILE A 187 -14.76 4.98 -1.62
C ILE A 187 -16.14 4.38 -1.88
N PRO A 188 -16.95 4.91 -2.81
CA PRO A 188 -18.33 4.45 -3.00
C PRO A 188 -18.45 2.96 -3.28
N ALA A 189 -17.59 2.41 -4.15
CA ALA A 189 -17.58 0.99 -4.48
C ALA A 189 -17.27 0.11 -3.26
N VAL A 190 -16.23 0.46 -2.49
CA VAL A 190 -15.89 -0.22 -1.23
C VAL A 190 -17.03 -0.12 -0.22
N ASN A 191 -17.62 1.05 -0.05
CA ASN A 191 -18.72 1.26 0.88
C ASN A 191 -19.93 0.38 0.53
N ASN A 192 -20.28 0.31 -0.76
CA ASN A 192 -21.34 -0.53 -1.28
C ASN A 192 -21.06 -2.01 -1.03
N TRP A 193 -19.84 -2.47 -1.31
CA TRP A 193 -19.41 -3.85 -1.04
C TRP A 193 -19.50 -4.19 0.46
N VAL A 194 -19.00 -3.30 1.33
CA VAL A 194 -19.07 -3.48 2.79
C VAL A 194 -20.52 -3.59 3.27
N ALA A 195 -21.41 -2.74 2.76
CA ALA A 195 -22.82 -2.78 3.15
C ALA A 195 -23.50 -4.10 2.72
N GLN A 196 -23.14 -4.64 1.56
CA GLN A 196 -23.63 -5.94 1.10
C GLN A 196 -23.10 -7.09 1.96
N GLU A 197 -21.80 -7.07 2.26
CA GLU A 197 -21.15 -8.13 3.03
C GLU A 197 -21.68 -8.24 4.46
N LEU A 198 -21.89 -7.09 5.11
CA LEU A 198 -22.49 -7.06 6.45
C LEU A 198 -23.93 -7.59 6.45
N ARG A 199 -24.73 -7.30 5.41
CA ARG A 199 -26.09 -7.86 5.27
C ARG A 199 -26.05 -9.38 5.06
N ARG A 200 -25.16 -9.86 4.19
CA ARG A 200 -24.96 -11.31 3.94
C ARG A 200 -24.61 -12.04 5.23
N SER A 201 -23.65 -11.50 5.99
CA SER A 201 -23.22 -12.05 7.26
C SER A 201 -24.36 -12.13 8.29
N GLN A 202 -25.20 -11.09 8.37
CA GLN A 202 -26.37 -11.08 9.27
C GLN A 202 -27.42 -12.13 8.87
N GLN A 203 -27.69 -12.28 7.57
CA GLN A 203 -28.66 -13.26 7.07
C GLN A 203 -28.20 -14.71 7.30
N LEU A 204 -26.91 -14.99 7.12
CA LEU A 204 -26.33 -16.30 7.42
C LEU A 204 -26.46 -16.64 8.91
N GLN A 205 -26.20 -15.67 9.79
CA GLN A 205 -26.36 -15.85 11.23
C GLN A 205 -27.83 -16.09 11.62
N ALA A 206 -28.77 -15.34 11.03
CA ALA A 206 -30.21 -15.53 11.29
C ALA A 206 -30.71 -16.92 10.84
N THR A 207 -30.24 -17.41 9.68
CA THR A 207 -30.62 -18.74 9.18
C THR A 207 -30.01 -19.86 10.04
N SER A 208 -28.82 -19.66 10.60
CA SER A 208 -28.15 -20.64 11.49
C SER A 208 -28.74 -20.71 12.91
N SER A 209 -29.50 -19.69 13.32
CA SER A 209 -30.08 -19.57 14.67
C SER A 209 -31.61 -19.79 14.70
N ALA A 210 -32.23 -20.10 13.55
CA ALA A 210 -33.62 -20.51 13.48
C ALA A 210 -33.79 -21.95 14.04
N PRO A 211 -34.76 -22.22 14.94
CA PRO A 211 -35.01 -23.56 15.44
C PRO A 211 -35.43 -24.49 14.30
N ALA A 212 -34.89 -25.71 14.29
CA ALA A 212 -35.16 -26.76 13.30
C ALA A 212 -36.55 -27.41 13.46
N ASP A 213 -37.60 -26.64 13.78
CA ASP A 213 -38.97 -27.15 13.94
C ASP A 213 -39.96 -26.40 13.06
N SER A 214 -40.07 -26.86 11.81
CA SER A 214 -41.34 -26.89 11.06
C SER A 214 -41.18 -27.70 9.76
N GLN A 215 -40.87 -28.98 9.90
CA GLN A 215 -41.20 -30.00 8.90
C GLN A 215 -42.17 -31.01 9.52
N THR A 216 -43.41 -30.60 9.75
CA THR A 216 -44.54 -31.55 9.74
C THR A 216 -45.10 -31.57 8.33
N SER A 217 -44.74 -32.63 7.59
CA SER A 217 -45.36 -33.00 6.32
C SER A 217 -46.89 -33.05 6.43
N PRO A 218 -47.63 -32.72 5.35
CA PRO A 218 -49.05 -33.00 5.26
C PRO A 218 -49.26 -34.51 5.09
N GLN A 219 -49.54 -35.21 6.19
CA GLN A 219 -49.93 -36.61 6.12
C GLN A 219 -51.38 -36.71 5.66
N GLN A 220 -51.53 -37.22 4.44
CA GLN A 220 -52.76 -37.64 3.80
C GLN A 220 -53.69 -38.39 4.77
N ALA A 221 -54.87 -37.83 5.02
CA ALA A 221 -56.01 -38.60 5.50
C ALA A 221 -56.82 -39.04 4.27
N ASN A 222 -56.55 -40.26 3.80
CA ASN A 222 -57.37 -40.95 2.82
C ASN A 222 -58.54 -41.62 3.55
N SER A 223 -59.76 -41.30 3.11
CA SER A 223 -60.96 -42.15 3.08
C SER A 223 -61.15 -43.24 4.14
N ALA A 224 -62.15 -43.03 5.01
CA ALA A 224 -62.98 -44.08 5.56
C ALA A 224 -64.47 -43.69 5.40
N GLU A 225 -65.06 -44.33 4.40
CA GLU A 225 -66.46 -44.73 4.24
C GLU A 225 -67.20 -45.02 5.56
N ALA A 226 -68.42 -44.48 5.73
CA ALA A 226 -69.63 -45.21 6.18
C ALA A 226 -70.80 -44.27 6.59
N SER A 227 -71.90 -44.38 5.84
CA SER A 227 -73.27 -44.59 6.33
C SER A 227 -73.88 -43.59 7.35
N LYS A 228 -74.67 -42.63 6.85
CA LYS A 228 -76.13 -42.44 7.05
C LYS A 228 -76.55 -41.01 6.79
#